data_AF-A0A0L7KVR9-F1
#
_entry.id   AF-A0A0L7KVR9-F1
#
_cell.length_a   1.000
_cell.length_b   1.000
_cell.length_c   1.000
_cell.angle_alpha   90.00
_cell.angle_beta   90.00
_cell.angle_gamma   90.00
#
_symmetry.space_group_name_H-M   'P 1'
#
loop_
_entity.id
_entity.type
_entity.pdbx_description
1 polymer ?
#
loop_
_entity_poly.entity_id
_entity_poly.type
_entity_poly.pdbx_seq_one_letter_code
_entity_poly.pdbx_strand_id
1 'polypeptide(L)'
;MAGGEVENAQTATPGGDTIFGKILRKEIPAKFVYEDDQCVAFHDVSPQAPTHILQGLDKSGFRLVINDGKDGAQSVYHLHIHILGGRQLKWPPG
;
A
#
# COMPACT_ATOMS: atom_id res chain seq x y z
N MET A 1 -4.64 -8.56 17.42
CA MET A 1 -5.93 -8.93 16.81
C MET A 1 -5.93 -8.39 15.38
N ALA A 2 -5.30 -9.09 14.44
CA ALA A 2 -5.06 -8.58 13.07
C ALA A 2 -6.07 -9.09 12.02
N GLY A 3 -7.12 -9.81 12.45
CA GLY A 3 -8.07 -10.47 11.54
C GLY A 3 -9.14 -9.54 10.95
N GLY A 4 -9.66 -8.59 11.73
CA GLY A 4 -10.82 -7.79 11.29
C GLY A 4 -10.50 -6.70 10.28
N GLU A 5 -9.27 -6.16 10.28
CA GLU A 5 -8.94 -5.00 9.45
C GLU A 5 -8.69 -5.36 7.98
N VAL A 6 -8.17 -6.56 7.72
CA VAL A 6 -8.00 -7.10 6.35
C VAL A 6 -9.36 -7.36 5.71
N GLU A 7 -10.30 -7.93 6.45
CA GLU A 7 -11.66 -8.21 5.99
C GLU A 7 -12.45 -6.90 5.73
N ASN A 8 -12.29 -5.91 6.61
CA ASN A 8 -12.86 -4.57 6.42
C ASN A 8 -12.31 -3.86 5.18
N ALA A 9 -11.04 -4.08 4.84
CA ALA A 9 -10.45 -3.50 3.65
C ALA A 9 -11.01 -4.13 2.36
N GLN A 10 -11.17 -5.46 2.36
CA GLN A 10 -11.72 -6.22 1.24
C GLN A 10 -13.21 -5.95 0.97
N THR A 11 -13.95 -5.47 1.96
CA THR A 11 -15.39 -5.17 1.88
C THR A 11 -15.70 -3.68 1.76
N ALA A 12 -14.68 -2.82 1.75
CA ALA A 12 -14.86 -1.37 1.67
C ALA A 12 -15.36 -0.93 0.28
N THR A 13 -16.31 0.01 0.27
CA THR A 13 -16.85 0.62 -0.94
C THR A 13 -16.15 1.96 -1.24
N PRO A 14 -16.10 2.40 -2.52
CA PRO A 14 -15.59 3.72 -2.87
C PRO A 14 -16.30 4.84 -2.08
N GLY A 15 -15.53 5.66 -1.36
CA GLY A 15 -16.06 6.73 -0.50
C GLY A 15 -16.37 6.33 0.95
N GLY A 16 -16.17 5.06 1.33
CA GLY A 16 -16.32 4.58 2.71
C GLY A 16 -15.07 4.78 3.58
N ASP A 17 -15.22 4.58 4.90
CA ASP A 17 -14.12 4.66 5.86
C ASP A 17 -13.19 3.44 5.75
N THR A 18 -12.13 3.59 4.96
CA THR A 18 -11.16 2.51 4.70
C THR A 18 -10.12 2.40 5.82
N ILE A 19 -9.40 1.28 5.85
CA ILE A 19 -8.22 1.14 6.72
C ILE A 19 -7.19 2.25 6.48
N PHE A 20 -7.05 2.76 5.25
CA PHE A 20 -6.18 3.91 4.95
C PHE A 20 -6.74 5.22 5.51
N GLY A 21 -8.06 5.40 5.52
CA GLY A 21 -8.69 6.51 6.23
C GLY A 21 -8.34 6.52 7.72
N LYS A 22 -8.39 5.36 8.36
CA LYS A 22 -7.99 5.19 9.77
C LYS A 22 -6.50 5.42 10.01
N ILE A 23 -5.64 4.97 9.09
CA ILE A 23 -4.19 5.25 9.13
C ILE A 23 -3.92 6.75 9.00
N LEU A 24 -4.58 7.44 8.05
CA LEU A 24 -4.46 8.89 7.87
C LEU A 24 -4.87 9.66 9.12
N ARG A 25 -5.96 9.24 9.79
CA ARG A 25 -6.42 9.81 11.07
C ARG A 25 -5.61 9.35 12.29
N LYS A 26 -4.55 8.55 12.08
CA LYS A 26 -3.67 7.99 13.11
C LYS A 26 -4.41 7.13 14.15
N GLU A 27 -5.57 6.58 13.80
CA GLU A 27 -6.32 5.62 14.62
C GLU A 27 -5.68 4.24 14.61
N ILE A 28 -5.03 3.89 13.48
CA ILE A 28 -4.24 2.67 13.30
C ILE A 28 -2.77 3.09 13.17
N PRO A 29 -1.84 2.47 13.94
CA PRO A 29 -0.43 2.78 13.83
C PRO A 29 0.13 2.31 12.48
N ALA A 30 0.85 3.20 11.80
CA ALA A 30 1.60 2.89 10.59
C ALA A 30 2.99 3.54 10.66
N LYS A 31 3.97 2.94 9.99
CA LYS A 31 5.31 3.50 9.90
C LYS A 31 5.40 4.46 8.72
N PHE A 32 5.09 5.73 8.96
CA PHE A 32 5.21 6.80 7.97
C PHE A 32 6.67 7.06 7.60
N VAL A 33 6.91 7.33 6.32
CA VAL A 33 8.22 7.73 5.78
C VAL A 33 8.18 9.07 5.05
N TYR A 34 6.99 9.51 4.64
CA TYR A 34 6.73 10.81 4.02
C TYR A 34 5.30 11.24 4.32
N GLU A 35 5.09 12.54 4.51
CA GLU A 35 3.78 13.15 4.76
C GLU A 35 3.87 14.62 4.34
N ASP A 36 3.01 15.02 3.42
CA ASP A 36 2.78 16.42 3.06
C ASP A 36 1.26 16.70 2.97
N ASP A 37 0.88 17.85 2.42
CA ASP A 37 -0.52 18.25 2.26
C ASP A 37 -1.28 17.44 1.19
N GLN A 38 -0.58 16.72 0.32
CA GLN A 38 -1.16 16.01 -0.81
C GLN A 38 -1.18 14.49 -0.64
N CYS A 39 -0.22 13.92 0.12
CA CYS A 39 -0.03 12.49 0.22
C CYS A 39 0.70 12.04 1.48
N VAL A 40 0.58 10.74 1.75
CA VAL A 40 1.37 10.05 2.76
C VAL A 40 2.03 8.82 2.15
N ALA A 41 3.20 8.49 2.67
CA ALA A 41 3.88 7.24 2.43
C ALA A 41 4.10 6.52 3.75
N PHE A 42 3.79 5.23 3.78
CA PHE A 42 4.06 4.38 4.92
C PHE A 42 4.46 2.98 4.45
N HIS A 43 5.17 2.26 5.31
CA HIS A 43 5.54 0.87 5.04
C HIS A 43 4.29 -0.02 4.98
N ASP A 44 4.20 -0.85 3.94
CA ASP A 44 3.20 -1.90 3.87
C ASP A 44 3.40 -2.91 5.03
N VAL A 45 2.29 -3.35 5.65
CA VAL A 45 2.29 -4.33 6.74
C VAL A 45 2.60 -5.75 6.25
N SER A 46 2.38 -6.03 4.97
CA SER A 46 2.67 -7.30 4.28
C SER A 46 3.59 -7.07 3.07
N PRO A 47 4.87 -6.72 3.29
CA PRO A 47 5.78 -6.31 2.22
C PRO A 47 6.10 -7.46 1.25
N GLN A 48 5.96 -7.22 -0.06
CA GLN A 48 6.27 -8.18 -1.12
C GLN A 48 7.73 -8.08 -1.63
N ALA A 49 8.48 -7.10 -1.12
CA ALA A 49 9.89 -6.87 -1.40
C ALA A 49 10.57 -6.19 -0.21
N PRO A 50 11.91 -6.25 -0.08
CA PRO A 50 12.64 -5.62 1.03
C PRO A 50 12.33 -4.13 1.19
N THR A 51 12.05 -3.44 0.08
CA THR A 51 11.44 -2.11 0.09
C THR A 51 10.04 -2.20 -0.52
N HIS A 52 9.03 -1.95 0.31
CA HIS A 52 7.63 -1.80 -0.10
C HIS A 52 7.07 -0.52 0.53
N ILE A 53 7.42 0.63 -0.04
CA ILE A 53 7.18 1.97 0.51
C ILE A 53 7.20 3.01 -0.61
N LEU A 54 6.31 3.99 -0.58
CA LEU A 54 6.45 5.22 -1.34
C LEU A 54 7.70 5.99 -0.82
N GLN A 55 8.80 5.97 -1.59
CA GLN A 55 10.08 6.67 -1.40
C GLN A 55 11.18 5.93 -0.61
N GLY A 56 12.40 5.99 -1.20
CA GLY A 56 13.55 5.14 -0.91
C GLY A 56 13.84 4.24 -2.11
N LEU A 57 13.99 4.82 -3.30
CA LEU A 57 14.33 4.05 -4.49
C LEU A 57 15.71 3.45 -4.27
N ASP A 58 15.78 2.12 -4.18
CA ASP A 58 17.05 1.43 -4.32
C ASP A 58 17.70 1.93 -5.62
N LYS A 59 18.97 2.33 -5.56
CA LYS A 59 19.70 2.84 -6.72
C LYS A 59 19.75 1.83 -7.88
N SER A 60 19.51 0.55 -7.58
CA SER A 60 19.41 -0.53 -8.56
C SER A 60 18.09 -0.58 -9.34
N GLY A 61 17.09 0.25 -8.99
CA GLY A 61 15.80 0.36 -9.68
C GLY A 61 14.59 -0.08 -8.85
N PHE A 62 13.39 0.14 -9.40
CA PHE A 62 12.11 -0.13 -8.73
C PHE A 62 10.97 -0.36 -9.74
N ARG A 63 9.81 -0.84 -9.27
CA ARG A 63 8.56 -0.95 -10.03
C ARG A 63 7.42 -0.25 -9.28
N LEU A 64 6.62 0.51 -10.02
CA LEU A 64 5.34 1.05 -9.56
C LEU A 64 4.21 0.10 -9.98
N VAL A 65 3.27 -0.17 -9.08
CA VAL A 65 2.08 -0.99 -9.36
C VAL A 65 0.85 -0.28 -8.82
N ILE A 66 -0.17 -0.14 -9.66
CA ILE A 66 -1.51 0.33 -9.30
C ILE A 66 -2.46 -0.80 -9.65
N ASN A 67 -3.19 -1.28 -8.66
CA ASN A 67 -4.15 -2.37 -8.81
C ASN A 67 -5.56 -1.79 -8.88
N ASP A 68 -6.33 -2.20 -9.90
CA ASP A 68 -7.73 -1.81 -10.08
C ASP A 68 -8.64 -3.05 -10.04
N GLY A 69 -9.62 -3.01 -9.15
CA GLY A 69 -10.65 -4.03 -9.03
C GLY A 69 -10.14 -5.43 -8.70
N LYS A 70 -11.02 -6.41 -8.92
CA LYS A 70 -10.78 -7.83 -8.57
C LYS A 70 -9.60 -8.43 -9.35
N ASP A 71 -9.55 -8.20 -10.65
CA ASP A 71 -8.54 -8.82 -11.52
C ASP A 71 -7.15 -8.18 -11.37
N GLY A 72 -7.10 -6.92 -10.91
CA GLY A 72 -5.86 -6.29 -10.46
C GLY A 72 -5.41 -6.71 -9.06
N ALA A 73 -6.16 -7.57 -8.36
CA ALA A 73 -5.92 -7.92 -6.96
C ALA A 73 -5.91 -6.71 -6.00
N GLN A 74 -6.78 -5.72 -6.23
CA GLN A 74 -6.96 -4.59 -5.33
C GLN A 74 -7.59 -5.04 -4.00
N SER A 75 -6.91 -4.79 -2.88
CA SER A 75 -7.37 -5.17 -1.54
C SER A 75 -7.99 -4.01 -0.75
N VAL A 76 -7.62 -2.76 -1.04
CA VAL A 76 -8.15 -1.55 -0.40
C VAL A 76 -8.70 -0.62 -1.47
N TYR A 77 -9.99 -0.26 -1.38
CA TYR A 77 -10.68 0.64 -2.32
C TYR A 77 -10.41 2.13 -2.02
N HIS A 78 -9.14 2.47 -1.97
CA HIS A 78 -8.60 3.82 -1.94
C HIS A 78 -7.41 3.85 -2.89
N LEU A 79 -7.25 4.87 -3.74
CA LEU A 79 -6.15 4.91 -4.70
C LEU A 79 -4.80 4.85 -3.96
N HIS A 80 -3.97 3.87 -4.29
CA HIS A 80 -2.63 3.74 -3.74
C HIS A 80 -1.68 3.18 -4.79
N ILE A 81 -0.41 3.55 -4.66
CA ILE A 81 0.66 3.11 -5.54
C ILE A 81 1.62 2.27 -4.71
N HIS A 82 1.80 1.02 -5.10
CA HIS A 82 2.86 0.18 -4.56
C HIS A 82 4.18 0.53 -5.23
N ILE A 83 5.22 0.76 -4.43
CA ILE A 83 6.61 0.85 -4.94
C ILE A 83 7.38 -0.35 -4.43
N LEU A 84 7.88 -1.18 -5.35
CA LEU A 84 8.65 -2.39 -5.03
C LEU A 84 10.11 -2.20 -5.46
N GLY A 85 11.05 -2.47 -4.56
CA GLY A 85 12.50 -2.38 -4.80
C GLY A 85 13.32 -3.21 -3.81
N GLY A 86 14.65 -3.13 -3.91
CA GLY A 86 15.55 -3.86 -3.00
C GLY A 86 15.83 -5.32 -3.38
N ARG A 87 15.33 -5.78 -4.52
CA ARG A 87 15.61 -7.11 -5.10
C ARG A 87 15.30 -7.12 -6.60
N GLN A 88 15.84 -8.11 -7.32
CA GLN A 88 15.42 -8.39 -8.70
C GLN A 88 13.93 -8.78 -8.73
N LEU A 89 13.14 -8.08 -9.54
CA LEU A 89 11.73 -8.38 -9.76
C LEU A 89 11.59 -9.33 -10.95
N LYS A 90 10.62 -10.26 -10.86
CA LYS A 90 10.29 -11.21 -11.93
C LYS A 90 9.36 -10.56 -12.98
N TRP A 91 9.24 -11.27 -14.11
CA TRP A 91 8.30 -10.99 -15.19
C TRP A 91 7.56 -12.31 -15.55
N PRO A 92 6.24 -12.33 -15.73
CA PRO A 92 5.30 -11.19 -15.66
C PRO A 92 5.17 -10.57 -14.25
N PRO A 93 4.60 -9.35 -14.12
CA PRO A 93 4.60 -8.55 -12.89
C PRO A 93 3.39 -8.87 -11.98
N GLY A 94 3.23 -10.15 -11.65
CA GLY A 94 2.05 -10.71 -11.01
C GLY A 94 1.85 -12.11 -11.53
#